data_AF-A0A6G2RTZ0-F1
#
_entry.id   AF-A0A6G2RTZ0-F1
#
_cell.length_a   1.000
_cell.length_b   1.000
_cell.length_c   1.000
_cell.angle_alpha   90.00
_cell.angle_beta   90.00
_cell.angle_gamma   90.00
#
_symmetry.space_group_name_H-M   'P 1'
#
loop_
_entity.id
_entity.type
_entity.pdbx_description
1 polymer ?
#
loop_
_entity_poly.entity_id
_entity_poly.type
_entity_poly.pdbx_seq_one_letter_code
_entity_poly.pdbx_strand_id
1 'polypeptide(L)'
;MVSSAPVTAPAPRRRGRAPALLASLVLALLPVLPPGPPAYAAAAADPPAAAVSQSQAGAGGSITVTGRGWRPHTLLTLLICGQNMIGGTNSCANGDGRTVTTDDRGAFATPLPVAEPPKPCPCVVHVAAVTGPAAAADAAFKVAGHPVAPLPQDVSAARLAVLAQPRLTGSSGLLTWFGAPPQRELVVTVGNLGSTPAKDPVFQVGTSHGVFAPQWDDQRWRGSVPAGRKAEVRLPVELAAGAHGDYLVSLKYGGRLLVEQPWEVGRPWGVTLFWLLLCIVVPAVVFRIGMAVVDRVRPPRPGAPDRARTAPDSTKTPRTPRTHRPSRSRRAHPDRQRRRRRDAYAYDNAYGDAYDKEPGTSTSTSTDTAPDGAAVLPWFTPDTAPSSTATERPPSKGS
;
A
#
# COMPACT_ATOMS: atom_id res chain seq x y z
N MET A 1 -17.02 57.24 48.08
CA MET A 1 -15.94 56.25 48.24
C MET A 1 -15.18 56.27 46.92
N VAL A 2 -14.05 56.98 46.79
CA VAL A 2 -12.68 56.61 47.24
C VAL A 2 -12.28 55.28 46.59
N SER A 3 -11.25 55.13 45.72
CA SER A 3 -10.07 55.97 45.38
C SER A 3 -9.79 55.93 43.85
N SER A 4 -9.24 56.96 43.20
CA SER A 4 -7.79 57.28 43.05
C SER A 4 -6.94 56.13 42.45
N ALA A 5 -6.07 56.29 41.43
CA ALA A 5 -5.76 57.37 40.47
C ALA A 5 -4.89 56.77 39.33
N PRO A 6 -4.78 57.38 38.13
CA PRO A 6 -3.92 56.86 37.05
C PRO A 6 -2.47 57.34 37.17
N VAL A 7 -1.49 56.45 36.90
CA VAL A 7 -0.05 56.81 36.87
C VAL A 7 0.56 56.51 35.49
N THR A 8 0.64 57.57 34.69
CA THR A 8 1.79 58.01 33.89
C THR A 8 2.68 56.95 33.21
N ALA A 9 2.52 56.82 31.89
CA ALA A 9 3.57 56.26 31.03
C ALA A 9 4.73 57.28 30.83
N PRO A 10 6.00 56.83 30.74
CA PRO A 10 7.12 57.72 30.46
C PRO A 10 7.15 58.14 28.98
N ALA A 11 7.36 59.44 28.73
CA ALA A 11 7.46 60.03 27.40
C ALA A 11 8.75 59.62 26.64
N PRO A 12 8.74 59.59 25.30
CA PRO A 12 9.86 59.11 24.49
C PRO A 12 11.08 60.05 24.49
N ARG A 13 12.28 59.47 24.42
CA ARG A 13 13.53 60.23 24.19
C ARG A 13 13.63 60.75 22.75
N ARG A 14 14.38 61.84 22.62
CA ARG A 14 14.42 62.75 21.47
C ARG A 14 15.14 62.21 20.22
N ARG A 15 14.54 62.56 19.07
CA ARG A 15 15.19 63.12 17.86
C ARG A 15 16.29 62.30 17.16
N GLY A 16 15.92 61.68 16.04
CA GLY A 16 16.75 61.57 14.84
C GLY A 16 15.98 62.13 13.64
N ARG A 17 16.47 63.20 13.01
CA ARG A 17 15.92 63.74 11.75
C ARG A 17 16.71 63.15 10.59
N ALA A 18 16.04 62.51 9.62
CA ALA A 18 16.36 62.49 8.18
C ALA A 18 15.52 61.42 7.46
N PRO A 19 14.34 61.77 6.90
CA PRO A 19 13.61 60.89 5.98
C PRO A 19 14.07 61.10 4.52
N ALA A 20 13.60 60.22 3.63
CA ALA A 20 13.42 60.48 2.19
C ALA A 20 14.69 60.80 1.35
N LEU A 21 15.59 59.81 1.17
CA LEU A 21 16.52 59.77 0.03
C LEU A 21 16.81 58.36 -0.54
N LEU A 22 16.24 57.29 0.03
CA LEU A 22 16.49 55.90 -0.39
C LEU A 22 15.30 55.22 -1.11
N ALA A 23 14.15 55.89 -1.24
CA ALA A 23 12.96 55.34 -1.89
C ALA A 23 12.92 55.57 -3.42
N SER A 24 13.80 56.42 -3.96
CA SER A 24 13.81 56.83 -5.37
C SER A 24 14.76 56.03 -6.27
N LEU A 25 15.64 55.18 -5.72
CA LEU A 25 16.66 54.45 -6.50
C LEU A 25 16.23 53.04 -6.95
N VAL A 26 15.13 52.50 -6.41
CA VAL A 26 14.68 51.12 -6.70
C VAL A 26 13.72 51.05 -7.90
N LEU A 27 13.14 52.18 -8.32
CA LEU A 27 12.18 52.25 -9.43
C LEU A 27 12.83 52.45 -10.82
N ALA A 28 14.16 52.47 -10.89
CA ALA A 28 14.92 52.80 -12.11
C ALA A 28 15.56 51.58 -12.82
N LEU A 29 15.24 50.35 -12.41
CA LEU A 29 15.80 49.10 -12.98
C LEU A 29 14.72 48.09 -13.44
N LEU A 30 13.67 48.57 -14.12
CA LEU A 30 12.81 47.72 -14.95
C LEU A 30 13.38 47.68 -16.39
N PRO A 31 14.05 46.61 -16.83
CA PRO A 31 14.41 46.47 -18.24
C PRO A 31 13.15 46.14 -19.05
N VAL A 32 12.99 46.84 -20.17
CA VAL A 32 11.92 46.60 -21.15
C VAL A 32 12.15 45.22 -21.79
N LEU A 33 11.32 44.24 -21.46
CA LEU A 33 11.24 42.99 -22.21
C LEU A 33 10.55 43.25 -23.56
N PRO A 34 11.10 42.80 -24.70
CA PRO A 34 10.39 42.86 -25.97
C PRO A 34 9.14 41.98 -25.91
N PRO A 35 8.06 42.33 -26.64
CA PRO A 35 6.89 41.46 -26.75
C PRO A 35 7.31 40.14 -27.39
N GLY A 36 7.16 39.04 -26.65
CA GLY A 36 7.34 37.70 -27.21
C GLY A 36 6.37 37.48 -28.38
N PRO A 37 6.73 36.64 -29.36
CA PRO A 37 5.82 36.31 -30.46
C PRO A 37 4.52 35.77 -29.89
N PRO A 38 3.36 36.06 -30.52
CA PRO A 38 2.08 35.56 -30.05
C PRO A 38 2.18 34.04 -29.96
N ALA A 39 1.87 33.50 -28.77
CA ALA A 39 1.74 32.07 -28.60
C ALA A 39 0.65 31.59 -29.56
N TYR A 40 1.06 30.96 -30.66
CA TYR A 40 0.13 30.27 -31.54
C TYR A 40 -0.52 29.20 -30.69
N ALA A 41 -1.78 29.44 -30.32
CA ALA A 41 -2.65 28.41 -29.83
C ALA A 41 -2.69 27.35 -30.94
N ALA A 42 -1.93 26.27 -30.74
CA ALA A 42 -2.03 25.10 -31.59
C ALA A 42 -3.50 24.72 -31.56
N ALA A 43 -4.19 24.88 -32.69
CA ALA A 43 -5.54 24.40 -32.84
C ALA A 43 -5.51 22.93 -32.40
N ALA A 44 -6.27 22.60 -31.36
CA ALA A 44 -6.36 21.23 -30.90
C ALA A 44 -6.84 20.42 -32.10
N ALA A 45 -5.97 19.58 -32.66
CA ALA A 45 -6.32 18.75 -33.79
C ALA A 45 -7.55 17.95 -33.39
N ASP A 46 -8.61 18.01 -34.20
CA ASP A 46 -9.86 17.32 -33.90
C ASP A 46 -9.54 15.85 -33.57
N PRO A 47 -10.12 15.30 -32.49
CA PRO A 47 -9.83 13.94 -32.07
C PRO A 47 -10.10 12.97 -33.23
N PRO A 48 -9.32 11.89 -33.38
CA PRO A 48 -9.48 10.94 -34.46
C PRO A 48 -10.92 10.42 -34.47
N ALA A 49 -11.53 10.46 -35.65
CA ALA A 49 -12.92 10.11 -35.85
C ALA A 49 -13.05 8.97 -36.87
N ALA A 50 -14.08 8.15 -36.68
CA ALA A 50 -14.51 7.11 -37.60
C ALA A 50 -16.02 7.24 -37.86
N ALA A 51 -16.44 6.95 -39.08
CA ALA A 51 -17.83 6.94 -39.51
C ALA A 51 -18.08 5.78 -40.47
N VAL A 52 -19.27 5.19 -40.39
CA VAL A 52 -19.73 4.10 -41.26
C VAL A 52 -20.70 4.62 -42.32
N SER A 53 -20.61 4.09 -43.53
CA SER A 53 -21.51 4.46 -44.64
C SER A 53 -22.98 4.11 -44.39
N GLN A 54 -23.24 3.11 -43.53
CA GLN A 54 -24.57 2.67 -43.11
C GLN A 54 -24.53 2.26 -41.63
N SER A 55 -25.58 2.56 -40.87
CA SER A 55 -25.66 2.24 -39.44
C SER A 55 -26.05 0.79 -39.14
N GLN A 56 -26.53 0.04 -40.13
CA GLN A 56 -26.90 -1.37 -40.01
C GLN A 56 -26.62 -2.13 -41.31
N ALA A 57 -26.07 -3.34 -41.22
CA ALA A 57 -26.04 -4.33 -42.31
C ALA A 57 -25.97 -5.76 -41.73
N GLY A 58 -26.29 -6.78 -42.55
CA GLY A 58 -26.23 -8.19 -42.15
C GLY A 58 -24.85 -8.82 -42.33
N ALA A 59 -24.61 -9.93 -41.64
CA ALA A 59 -23.39 -10.72 -41.78
C ALA A 59 -23.16 -11.17 -43.24
N GLY A 60 -21.90 -11.17 -43.68
CA GLY A 60 -21.52 -11.42 -45.09
C GLY A 60 -21.69 -10.21 -46.02
N GLY A 61 -22.29 -9.11 -45.55
CA GLY A 61 -22.29 -7.82 -46.25
C GLY A 61 -20.94 -7.10 -46.16
N SER A 62 -20.88 -5.87 -46.68
CA SER A 62 -19.73 -4.98 -46.51
C SER A 62 -20.20 -3.54 -46.32
N ILE A 63 -19.49 -2.79 -45.48
CA ILE A 63 -19.69 -1.36 -45.23
C ILE A 63 -18.40 -0.59 -45.51
N THR A 64 -18.50 0.64 -46.01
CA THR A 64 -17.34 1.52 -46.09
C THR A 64 -17.18 2.24 -44.75
N VAL A 65 -15.99 2.11 -44.17
CA VAL A 65 -15.57 2.88 -42.99
C VAL A 65 -14.70 4.02 -43.48
N THR A 66 -14.98 5.23 -43.01
CA THR A 66 -14.20 6.43 -43.29
C THR A 66 -13.69 7.02 -41.99
N GLY A 67 -12.49 7.60 -42.01
CA GLY A 67 -11.93 8.29 -40.84
C GLY A 67 -11.19 9.56 -41.20
N ARG A 68 -11.06 10.45 -40.21
CA ARG A 68 -10.40 11.76 -40.30
C ARG A 68 -9.78 12.12 -38.94
N GLY A 69 -8.88 13.09 -38.88
CA GLY A 69 -8.22 13.52 -37.64
C GLY A 69 -7.17 12.53 -37.12
N TRP A 70 -6.80 11.52 -37.93
CA TRP A 70 -5.72 10.61 -37.59
C TRP A 70 -4.38 11.26 -37.89
N ARG A 71 -3.29 10.66 -37.40
CA ARG A 71 -1.95 11.05 -37.86
C ARG A 71 -1.77 10.59 -39.31
N PRO A 72 -1.10 11.36 -40.19
CA PRO A 72 -0.74 10.90 -41.53
C PRO A 72 0.13 9.63 -41.51
N HIS A 73 0.08 8.85 -42.59
CA HIS A 73 0.88 7.64 -42.81
C HIS A 73 0.89 6.62 -41.65
N THR A 74 -0.19 6.57 -40.88
CA THR A 74 -0.32 5.71 -39.69
C THR A 74 -1.11 4.46 -40.06
N LEU A 75 -0.59 3.29 -39.68
CA LEU A 75 -1.28 2.02 -39.89
C LEU A 75 -2.39 1.87 -38.85
N LEU A 76 -3.61 1.68 -39.32
CA LEU A 76 -4.80 1.45 -38.49
C LEU A 76 -5.33 0.03 -38.70
N THR A 77 -5.96 -0.50 -37.66
CA THR A 77 -6.77 -1.73 -37.70
C THR A 77 -8.24 -1.37 -37.48
N LEU A 78 -9.13 -2.01 -38.24
CA LEU A 78 -10.57 -1.84 -38.24
C LEU A 78 -11.23 -3.19 -37.92
N LEU A 79 -12.13 -3.21 -36.93
CA LEU A 79 -12.75 -4.41 -36.40
C LEU A 79 -14.23 -4.15 -36.07
N ILE A 80 -15.10 -5.13 -36.26
CA ILE A 80 -16.45 -5.11 -35.69
C ILE A 80 -16.41 -5.80 -34.33
N CYS A 81 -16.86 -5.10 -33.28
CA CYS A 81 -16.77 -5.55 -31.91
C CYS A 81 -18.12 -5.50 -31.20
N GLY A 82 -18.46 -6.58 -30.49
CA GLY A 82 -19.59 -6.66 -29.58
C GLY A 82 -19.28 -6.04 -28.22
N GLN A 83 -20.28 -5.98 -27.34
CA GLN A 83 -20.22 -5.34 -26.02
C GLN A 83 -19.56 -3.96 -26.04
N ASN A 84 -19.74 -3.17 -27.10
CA ASN A 84 -19.11 -1.85 -27.25
C ASN A 84 -17.58 -1.87 -27.01
N MET A 85 -16.88 -2.90 -27.52
CA MET A 85 -15.43 -3.10 -27.37
C MET A 85 -14.92 -3.29 -25.91
N ILE A 86 -15.83 -3.47 -24.94
CA ILE A 86 -15.51 -3.52 -23.51
C ILE A 86 -14.56 -4.66 -23.13
N GLY A 87 -14.70 -5.84 -23.75
CA GLY A 87 -13.82 -7.00 -23.51
C GLY A 87 -12.52 -6.95 -24.33
N GLY A 88 -12.18 -5.81 -24.93
CA GLY A 88 -11.05 -5.66 -25.85
C GLY A 88 -11.21 -6.51 -27.11
N THR A 89 -10.09 -6.85 -27.75
CA THR A 89 -10.04 -7.65 -28.99
C THR A 89 -10.76 -9.00 -28.88
N ASN A 90 -10.88 -9.57 -27.67
CA ASN A 90 -11.67 -10.79 -27.42
C ASN A 90 -13.19 -10.61 -27.64
N SER A 91 -13.65 -9.38 -27.87
CA SER A 91 -15.05 -9.05 -28.23
C SER A 91 -15.22 -8.77 -29.72
N CYS A 92 -14.16 -8.89 -30.53
CA CYS A 92 -14.14 -8.49 -31.95
C CYS A 92 -14.09 -9.68 -32.91
N ALA A 93 -14.64 -9.50 -34.11
CA ALA A 93 -14.48 -10.41 -35.24
C ALA A 93 -13.07 -10.24 -35.85
N ASN A 94 -12.04 -10.76 -35.17
CA ASN A 94 -10.63 -10.53 -35.55
C ASN A 94 -10.25 -11.12 -36.92
N GLY A 95 -10.87 -12.24 -37.34
CA GLY A 95 -10.60 -12.86 -38.64
C GLY A 95 -11.05 -12.01 -39.84
N ASP A 96 -12.07 -11.18 -39.63
CA ASP A 96 -12.69 -10.33 -40.66
C ASP A 96 -12.17 -8.88 -40.62
N GLY A 97 -11.24 -8.59 -39.72
CA GLY A 97 -10.63 -7.27 -39.59
C GLY A 97 -9.95 -6.79 -40.87
N ARG A 98 -9.78 -5.48 -40.98
CA ARG A 98 -9.05 -4.84 -42.09
C ARG A 98 -8.01 -3.88 -41.55
N THR A 99 -6.90 -3.75 -42.26
CA THR A 99 -5.90 -2.72 -42.00
C THR A 99 -5.92 -1.68 -43.10
N VAL A 100 -5.60 -0.43 -42.76
CA VAL A 100 -5.48 0.67 -43.71
C VAL A 100 -4.42 1.65 -43.23
N THR A 101 -3.66 2.25 -44.14
CA THR A 101 -2.76 3.35 -43.82
C THR A 101 -3.44 4.66 -44.17
N THR A 102 -3.35 5.65 -43.27
CA THR A 102 -3.90 6.99 -43.51
C THR A 102 -3.13 7.77 -44.56
N ASP A 103 -3.84 8.63 -45.29
CA ASP A 103 -3.24 9.56 -46.27
C ASP A 103 -2.47 10.71 -45.59
N ASP A 104 -1.85 11.56 -46.41
CA ASP A 104 -1.10 12.76 -46.02
C ASP A 104 -1.91 13.74 -45.12
N ARG A 105 -3.25 13.63 -45.12
CA ARG A 105 -4.18 14.45 -44.34
C ARG A 105 -4.73 13.74 -43.10
N GLY A 106 -4.29 12.52 -42.81
CA GLY A 106 -4.83 11.74 -41.70
C GLY A 106 -6.24 11.21 -41.95
N ALA A 107 -6.61 10.98 -43.20
CA ALA A 107 -7.89 10.42 -43.61
C ALA A 107 -7.73 9.01 -44.18
N PHE A 108 -8.82 8.24 -44.17
CA PHE A 108 -8.92 6.95 -44.88
C PHE A 108 -10.37 6.68 -45.31
N ALA A 109 -10.52 5.77 -46.29
CA ALA A 109 -11.77 5.12 -46.63
C ALA A 109 -11.49 3.67 -47.04
N THR A 110 -12.09 2.69 -46.36
CA THR A 110 -11.85 1.26 -46.61
C THR A 110 -13.15 0.44 -46.48
N PRO A 111 -13.40 -0.56 -47.34
CA PRO A 111 -14.49 -1.52 -47.14
C PRO A 111 -14.12 -2.53 -46.05
N LEU A 112 -14.99 -2.66 -45.05
CA LEU A 112 -14.92 -3.63 -43.95
C LEU A 112 -16.04 -4.67 -44.19
N PRO A 113 -15.74 -5.98 -44.24
CA PRO A 113 -16.79 -7.01 -44.25
C PRO A 113 -17.57 -6.97 -42.93
N VAL A 114 -18.87 -7.29 -43.01
CA VAL A 114 -19.75 -7.37 -41.84
C VAL A 114 -19.70 -8.79 -41.30
N ALA A 115 -19.15 -8.96 -40.11
CA ALA A 115 -19.04 -10.23 -39.40
C ALA A 115 -19.67 -10.14 -38.01
N GLU A 116 -20.14 -11.28 -37.50
CA GLU A 116 -20.73 -11.39 -36.17
C GLU A 116 -19.61 -11.43 -35.10
N PRO A 117 -19.57 -10.48 -34.15
CA PRO A 117 -18.58 -10.52 -33.08
C PRO A 117 -18.88 -11.63 -32.06
N PRO A 118 -17.86 -12.20 -31.40
CA PRO A 118 -18.03 -13.31 -30.43
C PRO A 118 -18.78 -12.94 -29.13
N LYS A 119 -19.26 -11.70 -29.01
CA LYS A 119 -20.02 -11.16 -27.89
C LYS A 119 -21.28 -10.42 -28.41
N PRO A 120 -22.39 -10.40 -27.66
CA PRO A 120 -23.61 -9.72 -28.09
C PRO A 120 -23.40 -8.21 -28.25
N CYS A 121 -24.20 -7.57 -29.12
CA CYS A 121 -24.26 -6.10 -29.25
C CYS A 121 -24.83 -5.45 -27.95
N PRO A 122 -24.70 -4.12 -27.70
CA PRO A 122 -24.28 -3.04 -28.61
C PRO A 122 -22.95 -3.28 -29.34
N CYS A 123 -22.94 -3.01 -30.64
CA CYS A 123 -21.80 -3.25 -31.50
C CYS A 123 -21.22 -1.92 -32.02
N VAL A 124 -19.91 -1.93 -32.26
CA VAL A 124 -19.15 -0.80 -32.81
C VAL A 124 -18.20 -1.29 -33.90
N VAL A 125 -17.93 -0.43 -34.88
CA VAL A 125 -16.71 -0.50 -35.67
C VAL A 125 -15.62 0.21 -34.87
N HIS A 126 -14.69 -0.57 -34.32
CA HIS A 126 -13.52 -0.08 -33.62
C HIS A 126 -12.39 0.17 -34.62
N VAL A 127 -11.81 1.37 -34.59
CA VAL A 127 -10.63 1.74 -35.37
C VAL A 127 -9.52 2.11 -34.39
N ALA A 128 -8.32 1.55 -34.54
CA ALA A 128 -7.18 1.84 -33.67
C ALA A 128 -5.85 1.90 -34.43
N ALA A 129 -4.96 2.78 -33.99
CA ALA A 129 -3.58 2.86 -34.48
C ALA A 129 -2.76 1.66 -34.02
N VAL A 130 -2.09 1.01 -34.98
CA VAL A 130 -1.17 -0.12 -34.76
C VAL A 130 0.25 0.40 -34.47
N THR A 131 0.63 1.53 -35.05
CA THR A 131 1.96 2.12 -34.93
C THR A 131 1.91 3.53 -34.33
N GLY A 132 2.91 3.84 -33.49
CA GLY A 132 3.00 5.13 -32.81
C GLY A 132 2.16 5.23 -31.52
N PRO A 133 1.83 6.46 -31.07
CA PRO A 133 1.02 6.68 -29.88
C PRO A 133 -0.39 6.11 -30.04
N ALA A 134 -0.95 5.58 -28.94
CA ALA A 134 -2.30 5.03 -28.92
C ALA A 134 -3.34 6.08 -29.32
N ALA A 135 -4.09 5.77 -30.38
CA ALA A 135 -5.21 6.54 -30.88
C ALA A 135 -6.29 5.55 -31.32
N ALA A 136 -7.55 5.80 -30.97
CA ALA A 136 -8.68 4.95 -31.34
C ALA A 136 -9.96 5.77 -31.49
N ALA A 137 -10.89 5.27 -32.30
CA ALA A 137 -12.22 5.83 -32.48
C ALA A 137 -13.24 4.72 -32.75
N ASP A 138 -14.43 4.84 -32.18
CA ASP A 138 -15.53 3.89 -32.34
C ASP A 138 -16.68 4.53 -33.13
N ALA A 139 -17.23 3.80 -34.10
CA ALA A 139 -18.47 4.16 -34.78
C ALA A 139 -19.57 3.15 -34.43
N ALA A 140 -20.70 3.63 -33.89
CA ALA A 140 -21.84 2.76 -33.55
C ALA A 140 -22.39 2.06 -34.80
N PHE A 141 -22.55 0.74 -34.74
CA PHE A 141 -22.97 -0.06 -35.89
C PHE A 141 -23.78 -1.28 -35.44
N LYS A 142 -24.86 -1.59 -36.16
CA LYS A 142 -25.76 -2.71 -35.85
C LYS A 142 -25.56 -3.84 -36.84
N VAL A 143 -25.06 -4.97 -36.36
CA VAL A 143 -25.08 -6.23 -37.12
C VAL A 143 -26.52 -6.77 -37.11
N ALA A 144 -27.14 -6.91 -38.27
CA ALA A 144 -28.51 -7.42 -38.37
C ALA A 144 -28.55 -8.92 -38.08
N GLY A 145 -29.45 -9.34 -37.17
CA GLY A 145 -29.56 -10.74 -36.71
C GLY A 145 -28.78 -11.06 -35.43
N HIS A 146 -27.73 -10.30 -35.12
CA HIS A 146 -26.86 -10.56 -33.96
C HIS A 146 -27.58 -10.30 -32.62
N PRO A 147 -27.42 -11.16 -31.59
CA PRO A 147 -28.02 -10.95 -30.28
C PRO A 147 -27.58 -9.64 -29.63
N VAL A 148 -28.52 -8.97 -28.95
CA VAL A 148 -28.30 -7.73 -28.19
C VAL A 148 -28.48 -8.03 -26.70
N ALA A 149 -27.53 -7.61 -25.87
CA ALA A 149 -27.60 -7.69 -24.42
C ALA A 149 -27.19 -6.35 -23.79
N PRO A 150 -27.73 -5.96 -22.62
CA PRO A 150 -27.26 -4.78 -21.91
C PRO A 150 -25.75 -4.83 -21.65
N LEU A 151 -25.08 -3.68 -21.78
CA LEU A 151 -23.66 -3.59 -21.40
C LEU A 151 -23.52 -3.82 -19.88
N PRO A 152 -22.47 -4.50 -19.42
CA PRO A 152 -22.20 -4.60 -17.98
C PRO A 152 -21.97 -3.18 -17.43
N GLN A 153 -22.52 -2.87 -16.25
CA GLN A 153 -22.52 -1.47 -15.77
C GLN A 153 -21.19 -1.04 -15.13
N ASP A 154 -20.33 -1.98 -14.74
CA ASP A 154 -19.14 -1.72 -13.91
C ASP A 154 -17.83 -1.51 -14.69
N VAL A 155 -17.89 -1.44 -16.03
CA VAL A 155 -16.68 -1.56 -16.87
C VAL A 155 -16.00 -0.22 -17.16
N SER A 156 -16.71 0.89 -17.03
CA SER A 156 -16.15 2.24 -16.86
C SER A 156 -16.05 2.67 -15.39
N ALA A 157 -16.63 1.89 -14.46
CA ALA A 157 -16.55 2.15 -13.03
C ALA A 157 -15.11 1.96 -12.51
N ALA A 158 -14.84 2.52 -11.34
CA ALA A 158 -13.50 2.58 -10.78
C ALA A 158 -12.94 1.18 -10.48
N ARG A 159 -11.83 0.82 -11.11
CA ARG A 159 -11.22 -0.52 -11.01
C ARG A 159 -10.06 -0.49 -10.02
N LEU A 160 -10.31 -0.91 -8.79
CA LEU A 160 -9.30 -0.93 -7.74
C LEU A 160 -8.43 -2.19 -7.81
N ALA A 161 -7.10 -2.00 -7.82
CA ALA A 161 -6.09 -3.06 -7.81
C ALA A 161 -4.99 -2.73 -6.81
N VAL A 162 -4.33 -3.75 -6.24
CA VAL A 162 -3.26 -3.57 -5.25
C VAL A 162 -1.94 -3.30 -5.96
N LEU A 163 -1.23 -2.26 -5.52
CA LEU A 163 0.02 -1.79 -6.14
C LEU A 163 1.26 -1.95 -5.25
N ALA A 164 1.09 -2.33 -3.98
CA ALA A 164 2.20 -2.56 -3.06
C ALA A 164 1.86 -3.70 -2.11
N GLN A 165 2.89 -4.31 -1.52
CA GLN A 165 2.72 -5.37 -0.52
C GLN A 165 1.81 -4.88 0.63
N PRO A 166 0.74 -5.64 0.95
CA PRO A 166 -0.11 -5.35 2.08
C PRO A 166 0.64 -5.59 3.38
N ARG A 167 0.23 -4.91 4.46
CA ARG A 167 0.83 -5.06 5.78
C ARG A 167 -0.23 -4.91 6.87
N LEU A 168 -0.14 -5.71 7.92
CA LEU A 168 -0.93 -5.52 9.13
C LEU A 168 -0.13 -4.69 10.13
N THR A 169 -0.73 -3.59 10.61
CA THR A 169 -0.12 -2.70 11.60
C THR A 169 -0.94 -2.62 12.87
N GLY A 170 -0.27 -2.38 14.00
CA GLY A 170 -0.87 -2.35 15.34
C GLY A 170 -0.09 -3.21 16.32
N SER A 171 -0.35 -3.05 17.62
CA SER A 171 0.31 -3.79 18.70
C SER A 171 -0.70 -4.64 19.48
N SER A 172 -0.20 -5.66 20.18
CA SER A 172 -1.02 -6.45 21.10
C SER A 172 -0.86 -5.88 22.51
N GLY A 173 -1.97 -5.65 23.21
CA GLY A 173 -1.98 -5.08 24.56
C GLY A 173 -2.02 -6.14 25.66
N LEU A 174 -1.78 -5.74 26.92
CA LEU A 174 -1.89 -6.66 28.06
C LEU A 174 -3.26 -7.35 28.14
N LEU A 175 -4.34 -6.66 27.76
CA LEU A 175 -5.69 -7.20 27.72
C LEU A 175 -5.85 -8.36 26.72
N THR A 176 -5.15 -8.36 25.58
CA THR A 176 -5.22 -9.49 24.63
C THR A 176 -4.55 -10.74 25.20
N TRP A 177 -3.59 -10.56 26.11
CA TRP A 177 -3.01 -11.65 26.90
C TRP A 177 -4.01 -12.28 27.88
N PHE A 178 -5.04 -11.54 28.31
CA PHE A 178 -6.19 -12.04 29.06
C PHE A 178 -7.37 -12.46 28.14
N GLY A 179 -7.18 -12.49 26.82
CA GLY A 179 -8.19 -12.95 25.86
C GLY A 179 -9.10 -11.88 25.28
N ALA A 180 -8.84 -10.59 25.50
CA ALA A 180 -9.59 -9.52 24.83
C ALA A 180 -9.40 -9.59 23.28
N PRO A 181 -10.42 -9.18 22.48
CA PRO A 181 -10.34 -9.13 21.02
C PRO A 181 -9.06 -8.44 20.52
N PRO A 182 -8.22 -9.11 19.72
CA PRO A 182 -7.06 -8.47 19.11
C PRO A 182 -7.49 -7.68 17.87
N GLN A 183 -6.95 -6.47 17.73
CA GLN A 183 -7.23 -5.54 16.64
C GLN A 183 -5.96 -5.20 15.85
N ARG A 184 -6.08 -5.06 14.53
CA ARG A 184 -5.05 -4.57 13.60
C ARG A 184 -5.67 -3.63 12.57
N GLU A 185 -4.83 -2.84 11.92
CA GLU A 185 -5.18 -2.17 10.66
C GLU A 185 -4.52 -2.92 9.50
N LEU A 186 -5.32 -3.37 8.52
CA LEU A 186 -4.82 -3.78 7.22
C LEU A 186 -4.53 -2.52 6.40
N VAL A 187 -3.25 -2.29 6.11
CA VAL A 187 -2.77 -1.17 5.29
C VAL A 187 -2.39 -1.67 3.91
N VAL A 188 -3.04 -1.14 2.89
CA VAL A 188 -2.89 -1.56 1.50
C VAL A 188 -2.80 -0.35 0.58
N THR A 189 -1.87 -0.37 -0.38
CA THR A 189 -1.81 0.67 -1.43
C THR A 189 -2.66 0.22 -2.62
N VAL A 190 -3.73 0.96 -2.90
CA VAL A 190 -4.70 0.63 -3.95
C VAL A 190 -4.59 1.66 -5.07
N GLY A 191 -4.46 1.20 -6.31
CA GLY A 191 -4.51 1.99 -7.54
C GLY A 191 -5.85 1.87 -8.24
N ASN A 192 -6.36 2.96 -8.80
CA ASN A 192 -7.53 2.94 -9.66
C ASN A 192 -7.11 2.89 -11.14
N LEU A 193 -7.32 1.73 -11.76
CA LEU A 193 -7.07 1.44 -13.17
C LEU A 193 -8.28 1.75 -14.07
N GLY A 194 -9.38 2.24 -13.51
CA GLY A 194 -10.57 2.69 -14.24
C GLY A 194 -10.47 4.15 -14.67
N SER A 195 -11.36 4.56 -15.60
CA SER A 195 -11.45 5.93 -16.10
C SER A 195 -12.29 6.87 -15.22
N THR A 196 -13.01 6.35 -14.23
CA THR A 196 -13.80 7.13 -13.26
C THR A 196 -13.20 7.06 -11.85
N PRO A 197 -13.32 8.11 -11.00
CA PRO A 197 -12.86 8.06 -9.61
C PRO A 197 -13.66 7.08 -8.73
N ALA A 198 -12.99 6.26 -7.91
CA ALA A 198 -13.65 5.50 -6.85
C ALA A 198 -13.97 6.45 -5.70
N LYS A 199 -15.23 6.82 -5.49
CA LYS A 199 -15.68 7.58 -4.30
C LYS A 199 -16.26 6.62 -3.27
N ASP A 200 -15.81 6.79 -2.03
CA ASP A 200 -16.20 6.00 -0.84
C ASP A 200 -16.36 4.48 -1.10
N PRO A 201 -15.35 3.80 -1.71
CA PRO A 201 -15.42 2.39 -2.02
C PRO A 201 -15.70 1.53 -0.79
N VAL A 202 -16.60 0.58 -0.95
CA VAL A 202 -16.87 -0.49 0.02
C VAL A 202 -15.95 -1.67 -0.28
N PHE A 203 -15.14 -2.03 0.71
CA PHE A 203 -14.27 -3.20 0.68
C PHE A 203 -14.88 -4.31 1.53
N GLN A 204 -14.72 -5.56 1.10
CA GLN A 204 -15.03 -6.73 1.91
C GLN A 204 -13.76 -7.18 2.61
N VAL A 205 -13.72 -7.03 3.93
CA VAL A 205 -12.65 -7.54 4.79
C VAL A 205 -13.10 -8.87 5.35
N GLY A 206 -12.27 -9.90 5.24
CA GLY A 206 -12.59 -11.21 5.78
C GLY A 206 -11.47 -11.76 6.63
N THR A 207 -11.82 -12.55 7.64
CA THR A 207 -10.84 -13.28 8.47
C THR A 207 -11.18 -14.76 8.48
N SER A 208 -10.20 -15.59 8.15
CA SER A 208 -10.29 -17.06 8.19
C SER A 208 -9.22 -17.65 9.12
N HIS A 209 -9.45 -18.89 9.55
CA HIS A 209 -8.56 -19.66 10.40
C HIS A 209 -8.59 -21.12 9.94
N GLY A 210 -7.44 -21.67 9.56
CA GLY A 210 -7.36 -23.00 8.95
C GLY A 210 -8.21 -23.12 7.68
N VAL A 211 -9.03 -24.17 7.60
CA VAL A 211 -9.86 -24.51 6.42
C VAL A 211 -11.21 -23.80 6.35
N PHE A 212 -11.55 -22.97 7.34
CA PHE A 212 -12.85 -22.28 7.37
C PHE A 212 -12.85 -21.08 6.42
N ALA A 213 -13.91 -20.96 5.61
CA ALA A 213 -14.12 -19.80 4.75
C ALA A 213 -14.22 -18.51 5.59
N PRO A 214 -13.64 -17.38 5.13
CA PRO A 214 -13.69 -16.14 5.89
C PRO A 214 -15.12 -15.62 5.99
N GLN A 215 -15.49 -15.13 7.17
CA GLN A 215 -16.67 -14.28 7.34
C GLN A 215 -16.32 -12.88 6.81
N TRP A 216 -17.20 -12.28 6.02
CA TRP A 216 -16.95 -11.02 5.30
C TRP A 216 -17.72 -9.86 5.91
N ASP A 217 -17.00 -8.80 6.28
CA ASP A 217 -17.55 -7.52 6.72
C ASP A 217 -17.39 -6.45 5.63
N ASP A 218 -18.49 -5.79 5.27
CA ASP A 218 -18.50 -4.66 4.34
C ASP A 218 -18.02 -3.38 5.06
N GLN A 219 -16.82 -2.91 4.71
CA GLN A 219 -16.21 -1.70 5.24
C GLN A 219 -16.14 -0.59 4.19
N ARG A 220 -16.88 0.50 4.43
CA ARG A 220 -16.80 1.71 3.59
C ARG A 220 -15.58 2.54 3.96
N TRP A 221 -14.57 2.58 3.09
CA TRP A 221 -13.48 3.54 3.23
C TRP A 221 -13.98 4.93 2.85
N ARG A 222 -13.72 5.93 3.69
CA ARG A 222 -14.08 7.32 3.42
C ARG A 222 -12.94 8.00 2.67
N GLY A 223 -13.18 8.37 1.41
CA GLY A 223 -12.16 8.94 0.54
C GLY A 223 -12.43 8.75 -0.94
N SER A 224 -11.53 9.24 -1.78
CA SER A 224 -11.60 9.07 -3.23
C SER A 224 -10.27 8.58 -3.78
N VAL A 225 -10.31 7.60 -4.68
CA VAL A 225 -9.14 7.19 -5.50
C VAL A 225 -9.39 7.67 -6.93
N PRO A 226 -8.78 8.80 -7.37
CA PRO A 226 -8.94 9.31 -8.73
C PRO A 226 -8.48 8.31 -9.78
N ALA A 227 -9.05 8.38 -10.98
CA ALA A 227 -8.62 7.59 -12.13
C ALA A 227 -7.11 7.74 -12.38
N GLY A 228 -6.41 6.62 -12.61
CA GLY A 228 -4.95 6.60 -12.82
C GLY A 228 -4.10 6.98 -11.59
N ARG A 229 -4.70 7.12 -10.40
CA ARG A 229 -3.98 7.45 -9.15
C ARG A 229 -4.04 6.30 -8.15
N LYS A 230 -3.20 6.40 -7.11
CA LYS A 230 -3.14 5.46 -6.00
C LYS A 230 -3.39 6.15 -4.66
N ALA A 231 -3.95 5.41 -3.70
CA ALA A 231 -4.17 5.83 -2.32
C ALA A 231 -3.72 4.74 -1.35
N GLU A 232 -3.30 5.13 -0.15
CA GLU A 232 -3.16 4.20 0.98
C GLU A 232 -4.52 4.06 1.67
N VAL A 233 -5.03 2.85 1.73
CA VAL A 233 -6.29 2.49 2.38
C VAL A 233 -5.94 1.75 3.67
N ARG A 234 -6.60 2.12 4.77
CA ARG A 234 -6.46 1.47 6.08
C ARG A 234 -7.82 0.97 6.52
N LEU A 235 -7.90 -0.32 6.84
CA LEU A 235 -9.13 -1.01 7.20
C LEU A 235 -8.93 -1.70 8.55
N PRO A 236 -9.73 -1.39 9.58
CA PRO A 236 -9.66 -2.09 10.86
C PRO A 236 -10.05 -3.57 10.69
N VAL A 237 -9.34 -4.44 11.40
CA VAL A 237 -9.58 -5.88 11.43
C VAL A 237 -9.58 -6.30 12.90
N GLU A 238 -10.67 -6.91 13.34
CA GLU A 238 -10.83 -7.42 14.70
C GLU A 238 -11.09 -8.94 14.63
N LEU A 239 -10.50 -9.69 15.55
CA LEU A 239 -10.81 -11.11 15.73
C LEU A 239 -11.60 -11.30 17.02
N ALA A 240 -12.35 -12.40 17.10
CA ALA A 240 -13.10 -12.75 18.30
C ALA A 240 -12.23 -12.81 19.58
N ALA A 241 -12.85 -12.56 20.73
CA ALA A 241 -12.22 -12.74 22.03
C ALA A 241 -11.65 -14.18 22.17
N GLY A 242 -10.44 -14.29 22.70
CA GLY A 242 -9.72 -15.57 22.84
C GLY A 242 -9.08 -16.12 21.55
N ALA A 243 -9.16 -15.40 20.42
CA ALA A 243 -8.46 -15.76 19.19
C ALA A 243 -6.95 -15.96 19.42
N HIS A 244 -6.39 -17.03 18.84
CA HIS A 244 -4.96 -17.39 18.93
C HIS A 244 -4.59 -18.37 17.81
N GLY A 245 -3.33 -18.38 17.40
CA GLY A 245 -2.85 -19.17 16.25
C GLY A 245 -2.81 -18.35 14.96
N ASP A 246 -2.79 -19.04 13.82
CA ASP A 246 -2.58 -18.45 12.50
C ASP A 246 -3.91 -18.09 11.82
N TYR A 247 -4.13 -16.80 11.60
CA TYR A 247 -5.25 -16.26 10.87
C TYR A 247 -4.81 -15.75 9.49
N LEU A 248 -5.74 -15.78 8.53
CA LEU A 248 -5.55 -15.14 7.23
C LEU A 248 -6.56 -13.99 7.10
N VAL A 249 -6.05 -12.80 6.81
CA VAL A 249 -6.86 -11.60 6.54
C VAL A 249 -6.97 -11.43 5.04
N SER A 250 -8.19 -11.55 4.52
CA SER A 250 -8.51 -11.41 3.10
C SER A 250 -9.16 -10.06 2.81
N LEU A 251 -8.84 -9.45 1.68
CA LEU A 251 -9.49 -8.23 1.19
C LEU A 251 -10.10 -8.48 -0.17
N LYS A 252 -11.32 -8.01 -0.39
CA LYS A 252 -12.08 -8.18 -1.63
C LYS A 252 -12.76 -6.88 -2.05
N TYR A 253 -12.87 -6.65 -3.36
CA TYR A 253 -13.53 -5.49 -3.96
C TYR A 253 -14.16 -5.89 -5.30
N GLY A 254 -15.38 -5.44 -5.60
CA GLY A 254 -16.05 -5.73 -6.88
C GLY A 254 -16.12 -7.22 -7.22
N GLY A 255 -16.34 -8.07 -6.21
CA GLY A 255 -16.34 -9.53 -6.35
C GLY A 255 -14.96 -10.20 -6.39
N ARG A 256 -13.85 -9.45 -6.52
CA ARG A 256 -12.49 -9.99 -6.69
C ARG A 256 -11.68 -9.92 -5.41
N LEU A 257 -10.97 -11.00 -5.09
CA LEU A 257 -9.95 -11.03 -4.03
C LEU A 257 -8.76 -10.14 -4.46
N LEU A 258 -8.31 -9.27 -3.56
CA LEU A 258 -7.26 -8.27 -3.76
C LEU A 258 -6.02 -8.56 -2.92
N VAL A 259 -6.19 -9.03 -1.68
CA VAL A 259 -5.12 -9.32 -0.72
C VAL A 259 -5.48 -10.58 0.05
N GLU A 260 -4.46 -11.36 0.36
CA GLU A 260 -4.43 -12.28 1.49
C GLU A 260 -3.17 -11.97 2.30
N GLN A 261 -3.31 -11.82 3.62
CA GLN A 261 -2.23 -11.41 4.51
C GLN A 261 -2.27 -12.25 5.80
N PRO A 262 -1.21 -13.02 6.12
CA PRO A 262 -1.18 -13.82 7.34
C PRO A 262 -1.05 -12.94 8.59
N TRP A 263 -1.66 -13.41 9.67
CA TRP A 263 -1.64 -12.81 11.01
C TRP A 263 -1.48 -13.90 12.07
N GLU A 264 -0.28 -14.01 12.64
CA GLU A 264 -0.02 -14.83 13.83
C GLU A 264 -0.53 -14.11 15.10
N VAL A 265 -1.35 -14.81 15.89
CA VAL A 265 -1.95 -14.29 17.13
C VAL A 265 -1.44 -15.09 18.34
N GLY A 266 -0.70 -14.42 19.22
CA GLY A 266 -0.14 -15.04 20.42
C GLY A 266 -1.19 -15.57 21.40
N ARG A 267 -0.90 -16.70 22.07
CA ARG A 267 -1.81 -17.36 23.02
C ARG A 267 -2.10 -16.49 24.27
N PRO A 268 -3.36 -16.45 24.76
CA PRO A 268 -3.75 -15.66 25.93
C PRO A 268 -3.37 -16.34 27.26
N TRP A 269 -2.09 -16.25 27.65
CA TRP A 269 -1.55 -16.85 28.88
C TRP A 269 -1.91 -16.11 30.19
N GLY A 270 -2.51 -14.92 30.12
CA GLY A 270 -2.76 -14.08 31.29
C GLY A 270 -3.65 -14.75 32.33
N VAL A 271 -4.72 -15.42 31.89
CA VAL A 271 -5.66 -16.12 32.80
C VAL A 271 -4.99 -17.31 33.48
N THR A 272 -4.23 -18.12 32.74
CA THR A 272 -3.53 -19.30 33.28
C THR A 272 -2.40 -18.90 34.22
N LEU A 273 -1.63 -17.85 33.90
CA LEU A 273 -0.58 -17.31 34.76
C LEU A 273 -1.14 -16.65 36.03
N PHE A 274 -2.29 -15.97 35.94
CA PHE A 274 -2.99 -15.43 37.11
C PHE A 274 -3.36 -16.55 38.10
N TRP A 275 -3.99 -17.62 37.62
CA TRP A 275 -4.33 -18.78 38.47
C TRP A 275 -3.10 -19.47 39.03
N LEU A 276 -2.03 -19.63 38.24
CA LEU A 276 -0.76 -20.20 38.72
C LEU A 276 -0.15 -19.36 39.85
N LEU A 277 -0.09 -18.03 39.68
CA LEU A 277 0.38 -17.11 40.72
C LEU A 277 -0.51 -17.15 41.97
N LEU A 278 -1.83 -17.21 41.82
CA LEU A 278 -2.77 -17.31 42.94
C LEU A 278 -2.52 -18.59 43.74
N CYS A 279 -2.34 -19.73 43.07
CA CYS A 279 -2.02 -21.02 43.68
C CYS A 279 -0.63 -21.06 44.36
N ILE A 280 0.28 -20.12 44.07
CA ILE A 280 1.59 -20.01 44.72
C ILE A 280 1.54 -18.99 45.88
N VAL A 281 1.00 -17.80 45.62
CA VAL A 281 1.00 -16.67 46.56
C VAL A 281 0.07 -16.93 47.74
N VAL A 282 -1.12 -17.48 47.52
CA VAL A 282 -2.08 -17.71 48.61
C VAL A 282 -1.52 -18.72 49.64
N PRO A 283 -1.03 -19.91 49.27
CA PRO A 283 -0.38 -20.81 50.24
C PRO A 283 0.87 -20.21 50.89
N ALA A 284 1.69 -19.45 50.16
CA ALA A 284 2.87 -18.80 50.73
C ALA A 284 2.51 -17.74 51.80
N VAL A 285 1.45 -16.96 51.58
CA VAL A 285 0.93 -15.99 52.55
C VAL A 285 0.32 -16.70 53.76
N VAL A 286 -0.50 -17.73 53.55
CA VAL A 286 -1.06 -18.55 54.65
C VAL A 286 0.05 -19.19 55.49
N PHE A 287 1.08 -19.75 54.86
CA PHE A 287 2.25 -20.32 55.55
C PHE A 287 3.01 -19.26 56.35
N ARG A 288 3.25 -18.07 55.78
CA ARG A 288 3.91 -16.95 56.48
C ARG A 288 3.12 -16.48 57.71
N ILE A 289 1.79 -16.41 57.59
CA ILE A 289 0.90 -16.06 58.72
C ILE A 289 0.94 -17.16 59.79
N GLY A 290 0.85 -18.43 59.40
CA GLY A 290 0.96 -19.57 60.31
C GLY A 290 2.28 -19.57 61.10
N MET A 291 3.41 -19.37 60.42
CA MET A 291 4.73 -19.23 61.06
C MET A 291 4.78 -18.05 62.04
N ALA A 292 4.26 -16.87 61.64
CA ALA A 292 4.22 -15.70 62.52
C ALA A 292 3.36 -15.90 63.78
N VAL A 293 2.27 -16.69 63.68
CA VAL A 293 1.45 -17.09 64.84
C VAL A 293 2.23 -18.06 65.72
N VAL A 294 2.87 -19.09 65.15
CA VAL A 294 3.68 -20.07 65.91
C VAL A 294 4.84 -19.39 66.66
N ASP A 295 5.57 -18.47 66.02
CA ASP A 295 6.65 -17.73 66.66
C ASP A 295 6.15 -16.77 67.74
N ARG A 296 4.91 -16.27 67.63
CA ARG A 296 4.27 -15.42 68.67
C ARG A 296 3.73 -16.22 69.87
N VAL A 297 3.34 -17.48 69.65
CA VAL A 297 2.82 -18.39 70.70
C VAL A 297 3.95 -19.22 71.34
N ARG A 298 5.14 -19.26 70.73
CA ARG A 298 6.31 -19.91 71.33
C ARG A 298 6.67 -19.27 72.68
N PRO A 299 6.71 -20.04 73.78
CA PRO A 299 7.15 -19.50 75.06
C PRO A 299 8.62 -19.07 74.98
N PRO A 300 9.03 -18.02 75.73
CA PRO A 300 10.44 -17.64 75.83
C PRO A 300 11.28 -18.84 76.27
N ARG A 301 12.38 -19.12 75.58
CA ARG A 301 13.31 -20.18 76.00
C ARG A 301 13.88 -19.83 77.38
N PRO A 302 13.71 -20.67 78.41
CA PRO A 302 14.49 -20.52 79.64
C PRO A 302 15.96 -20.81 79.31
N GLY A 303 16.86 -19.90 79.66
CA GLY A 303 18.31 -20.14 79.53
C GLY A 303 18.98 -19.57 78.27
N ALA A 304 18.98 -18.24 78.14
CA ALA A 304 20.12 -17.51 77.58
C ALA A 304 20.55 -16.50 78.65
N PRO A 305 21.77 -16.59 79.23
CA PRO A 305 22.17 -15.70 80.31
C PRO A 305 22.45 -14.29 79.77
N ASP A 306 21.73 -13.31 80.31
CA ASP A 306 22.07 -11.90 80.20
C ASP A 306 23.49 -11.65 80.72
N ARG A 307 24.41 -11.27 79.83
CA ARG A 307 25.61 -10.50 80.23
C ARG A 307 25.30 -9.02 80.18
N ALA A 308 24.48 -8.58 81.12
CA ALA A 308 24.28 -7.17 81.40
C ALA A 308 25.35 -6.66 82.38
N ARG A 309 26.13 -5.66 81.92
CA ARG A 309 26.76 -4.57 82.70
C ARG A 309 27.67 -4.92 83.88
N THR A 310 28.95 -4.58 83.71
CA THR A 310 29.81 -4.09 84.80
C THR A 310 30.29 -2.67 84.46
N ALA A 311 30.05 -1.73 85.37
CA ALA A 311 30.55 -0.34 85.48
C ALA A 311 30.47 0.04 86.98
N PRO A 312 31.13 1.08 87.55
CA PRO A 312 31.87 2.23 86.98
C PRO A 312 33.39 2.17 87.36
N ASP A 313 34.23 3.20 87.61
CA ASP A 313 34.12 4.68 87.65
C ASP A 313 35.49 5.37 87.38
N SER A 314 35.48 6.71 87.26
CA SER A 314 36.61 7.66 87.37
C SER A 314 37.56 7.72 86.15
N THR A 315 38.12 8.88 85.72
CA THR A 315 38.43 10.12 86.46
C THR A 315 38.19 11.42 85.64
N LYS A 316 38.01 12.52 86.37
CA LYS A 316 38.04 13.95 85.94
C LYS A 316 39.44 14.29 85.34
N THR A 317 39.74 15.36 84.57
CA THR A 317 39.23 16.75 84.44
C THR A 317 39.83 17.42 83.14
N PRO A 318 39.62 18.72 82.79
CA PRO A 318 39.59 19.19 81.38
C PRO A 318 40.73 20.12 80.91
N ARG A 319 40.77 20.49 79.61
CA ARG A 319 41.19 21.84 79.12
C ARG A 319 40.82 22.16 77.65
N THR A 320 39.89 23.12 77.50
CA THR A 320 39.84 24.31 76.61
C THR A 320 40.48 24.38 75.20
N PRO A 321 39.92 25.19 74.28
CA PRO A 321 40.13 25.12 72.82
C PRO A 321 41.26 26.01 72.29
N ARG A 322 41.61 25.86 71.00
CA ARG A 322 42.38 26.87 70.28
C ARG A 322 42.00 26.99 68.80
N THR A 323 41.45 28.14 68.44
CA THR A 323 41.31 28.66 67.08
C THR A 323 42.68 28.97 66.48
N HIS A 324 42.88 28.73 65.17
CA HIS A 324 43.34 29.77 64.21
C HIS A 324 43.47 29.26 62.76
N ARG A 325 42.76 29.94 61.85
CA ARG A 325 43.09 30.16 60.41
C ARG A 325 44.20 31.25 60.33
N PRO A 326 44.79 31.62 59.17
CA PRO A 326 44.72 31.10 57.77
C PRO A 326 46.15 30.83 57.18
N SER A 327 46.41 30.49 55.90
CA SER A 327 46.10 31.27 54.68
C SER A 327 46.68 30.71 53.35
N ARG A 328 46.08 31.17 52.23
CA ARG A 328 46.63 31.41 50.87
C ARG A 328 47.36 30.27 50.12
N SER A 329 46.70 29.68 49.11
CA SER A 329 46.81 30.05 47.66
C SER A 329 47.84 29.17 46.89
N ARG A 330 47.72 28.81 45.61
CA ARG A 330 47.19 29.48 44.39
C ARG A 330 46.85 28.45 43.29
N ARG A 331 45.93 28.80 42.37
CA ARG A 331 45.86 28.45 40.92
C ARG A 331 45.78 26.95 40.52
N ALA A 332 44.65 26.53 39.95
CA ALA A 332 44.43 26.24 38.50
C ALA A 332 44.76 24.78 38.12
N HIS A 333 44.13 24.08 37.17
CA HIS A 333 43.10 24.40 36.15
C HIS A 333 42.17 23.16 36.00
N PRO A 334 40.89 23.29 35.59
CA PRO A 334 40.05 22.12 35.32
C PRO A 334 40.45 21.41 34.02
N ASP A 335 40.50 20.07 34.02
CA ASP A 335 39.96 19.23 32.92
C ASP A 335 39.91 17.71 33.26
N ARG A 336 38.71 17.13 33.48
CA ARG A 336 38.47 15.67 33.36
C ARG A 336 36.99 15.24 33.35
N GLN A 337 36.09 16.04 32.78
CA GLN A 337 34.73 15.60 32.43
C GLN A 337 34.57 15.37 30.92
N ARG A 338 35.37 14.46 30.35
CA ARG A 338 35.22 14.09 28.92
C ARG A 338 35.65 12.66 28.53
N ARG A 339 35.36 11.65 29.37
CA ARG A 339 35.39 10.22 29.00
C ARG A 339 34.27 9.42 29.67
N ARG A 340 33.05 9.52 29.12
CA ARG A 340 31.91 8.55 29.19
C ARG A 340 30.62 9.10 28.52
N ARG A 341 30.78 9.75 27.36
CA ARG A 341 29.68 10.12 26.44
C ARG A 341 30.20 10.18 25.00
N ARG A 342 30.30 9.01 24.38
CA ARG A 342 30.34 8.75 22.93
C ARG A 342 30.15 7.25 22.81
N ASP A 343 28.93 6.85 22.48
CA ASP A 343 28.47 5.56 21.94
C ASP A 343 26.94 5.67 21.78
N ALA A 344 26.51 6.66 20.99
CA ALA A 344 25.13 6.88 20.58
C ALA A 344 25.08 7.88 19.40
N TYR A 345 24.46 7.45 18.30
CA TYR A 345 24.02 8.23 17.12
C TYR A 345 25.05 8.81 16.13
N ALA A 346 25.24 8.08 15.03
CA ALA A 346 25.30 8.50 13.61
C ALA A 346 25.41 7.17 12.81
N TYR A 347 24.45 6.67 12.04
CA TYR A 347 23.54 7.25 11.04
C TYR A 347 24.26 7.72 9.75
N ASP A 348 24.13 6.86 8.73
CA ASP A 348 23.98 7.15 7.29
C ASP A 348 25.13 7.56 6.33
N ASN A 349 25.02 6.92 5.16
CA ASN A 349 25.27 7.37 3.78
C ASN A 349 26.68 7.54 3.20
N ALA A 350 26.98 6.68 2.22
CA ALA A 350 27.41 6.94 0.81
C ALA A 350 28.16 5.67 0.34
N TYR A 351 27.71 4.85 -0.61
CA TYR A 351 27.35 5.08 -2.02
C TYR A 351 28.48 5.70 -2.86
N GLY A 352 28.97 4.96 -3.86
CA GLY A 352 29.82 5.47 -4.95
C GLY A 352 30.96 4.52 -5.36
N ASP A 353 30.81 3.91 -6.55
CA ASP A 353 31.85 3.66 -7.57
C ASP A 353 33.05 2.72 -7.24
N ALA A 354 33.63 1.93 -8.16
CA ALA A 354 33.25 1.51 -9.53
C ALA A 354 34.11 0.28 -9.94
N TYR A 355 33.79 -0.32 -11.10
CA TYR A 355 34.61 -1.11 -12.07
C TYR A 355 36.11 -1.38 -11.72
N ASP A 356 36.74 -2.53 -12.03
CA ASP A 356 36.77 -3.18 -13.36
C ASP A 356 37.49 -4.57 -13.39
N LYS A 357 37.41 -5.28 -14.53
CA LYS A 357 38.29 -6.37 -15.07
C LYS A 357 38.31 -7.84 -14.54
N GLU A 358 37.62 -8.70 -15.30
CA GLU A 358 38.04 -9.93 -16.04
C GLU A 358 39.53 -10.41 -16.11
N PRO A 359 39.84 -11.63 -16.66
CA PRO A 359 39.04 -12.87 -16.85
C PRO A 359 39.78 -14.21 -16.56
N GLY A 360 39.09 -15.35 -16.72
CA GLY A 360 39.69 -16.69 -16.95
C GLY A 360 38.90 -17.85 -16.31
N THR A 361 38.86 -19.08 -16.83
CA THR A 361 39.30 -19.64 -18.13
C THR A 361 38.44 -20.87 -18.42
N SER A 362 38.16 -21.14 -19.70
CA SER A 362 37.40 -22.31 -20.16
C SER A 362 38.11 -23.65 -19.95
N THR A 363 37.39 -24.67 -19.48
CA THR A 363 37.73 -26.07 -19.73
C THR A 363 36.53 -26.76 -20.35
N SER A 364 36.64 -27.10 -21.63
CA SER A 364 35.71 -27.96 -22.35
C SER A 364 36.06 -29.42 -22.14
N THR A 365 35.07 -30.25 -21.80
CA THR A 365 35.13 -31.69 -22.02
C THR A 365 33.85 -32.12 -22.73
N SER A 366 33.97 -32.35 -24.02
CA SER A 366 32.90 -32.85 -24.89
C SER A 366 32.95 -34.38 -24.95
N THR A 367 31.83 -35.03 -24.63
CA THR A 367 31.53 -36.39 -25.12
C THR A 367 30.04 -36.48 -25.41
N ASP A 368 29.68 -37.10 -26.53
CA ASP A 368 28.33 -37.13 -27.09
C ASP A 368 27.29 -37.85 -26.22
N THR A 369 26.04 -37.34 -26.22
CA THR A 369 24.82 -38.08 -26.61
C THR A 369 23.64 -37.10 -26.64
N ALA A 370 22.79 -37.20 -27.65
CA ALA A 370 21.53 -36.47 -27.80
C ALA A 370 20.52 -37.34 -28.57
N PRO A 371 19.21 -37.00 -28.62
CA PRO A 371 18.45 -36.07 -27.78
C PRO A 371 17.20 -36.73 -27.15
N ASP A 372 16.86 -36.36 -25.91
CA ASP A 372 15.45 -36.37 -25.44
C ASP A 372 15.31 -35.58 -24.14
N GLY A 373 14.22 -34.83 -23.98
CA GLY A 373 13.95 -34.04 -22.78
C GLY A 373 13.80 -32.54 -23.04
N ALA A 374 12.62 -32.13 -23.51
CA ALA A 374 12.22 -30.73 -23.45
C ALA A 374 12.17 -30.26 -21.97
N ALA A 375 12.68 -29.06 -21.69
CA ALA A 375 12.72 -28.51 -20.35
C ALA A 375 11.28 -28.31 -19.80
N VAL A 376 10.88 -29.16 -18.85
CA VAL A 376 9.58 -29.08 -18.21
C VAL A 376 9.57 -27.90 -17.22
N LEU A 377 8.68 -26.93 -17.47
CA LEU A 377 8.43 -25.84 -16.53
C LEU A 377 7.74 -26.38 -15.27
N PRO A 378 8.14 -25.95 -14.05
CA PRO A 378 7.80 -26.63 -12.78
C PRO A 378 6.34 -26.48 -12.31
N TRP A 379 5.41 -26.14 -13.20
CA TRP A 379 3.98 -25.94 -12.88
C TRP A 379 3.03 -26.75 -13.79
N PHE A 380 3.56 -27.63 -14.65
CA PHE A 380 2.75 -28.48 -15.53
C PHE A 380 2.80 -29.96 -15.08
N THR A 381 1.71 -30.43 -14.47
CA THR A 381 1.48 -31.86 -14.16
C THR A 381 0.42 -32.43 -15.10
N PRO A 382 0.73 -33.44 -15.94
CA PRO A 382 -0.19 -33.95 -16.96
C PRO A 382 -1.16 -35.02 -16.42
N ASP A 383 -1.99 -34.66 -15.44
CA ASP A 383 -3.04 -35.54 -14.87
C ASP A 383 -4.41 -34.84 -14.85
N THR A 384 -4.89 -34.40 -16.02
CA THR A 384 -6.30 -34.02 -16.23
C THR A 384 -6.72 -34.04 -17.71
N ALA A 385 -6.50 -35.18 -18.38
CA ALA A 385 -7.15 -35.44 -19.67
C ALA A 385 -8.58 -35.99 -19.44
N PRO A 386 -9.65 -35.31 -19.87
CA PRO A 386 -11.00 -35.85 -19.75
C PRO A 386 -11.18 -37.03 -20.71
N SER A 387 -11.77 -38.12 -20.20
CA SER A 387 -12.06 -39.33 -20.95
C SER A 387 -12.91 -39.03 -22.19
N SER A 388 -12.41 -39.35 -23.38
CA SER A 388 -13.22 -39.27 -24.60
C SER A 388 -14.29 -40.36 -24.58
N THR A 389 -15.56 -39.95 -24.65
CA THR A 389 -16.68 -40.88 -24.87
C THR A 389 -16.51 -41.55 -26.23
N ALA A 390 -16.39 -42.87 -26.23
CA ALA A 390 -16.27 -43.65 -27.46
C ALA A 390 -17.60 -43.65 -28.23
N THR A 391 -17.65 -42.84 -29.29
CA THR A 391 -18.77 -42.89 -30.25
C THR A 391 -18.71 -44.20 -31.04
N GLU A 392 -19.82 -44.92 -30.94
CA GLU A 392 -20.29 -46.05 -31.74
C GLU A 392 -19.79 -46.08 -33.21
N ARG A 393 -19.37 -47.27 -33.66
CA ARG A 393 -18.95 -47.52 -35.05
C ARG A 393 -19.53 -48.84 -35.59
N PRO A 394 -20.55 -48.82 -36.45
CA PRO A 394 -20.94 -49.96 -37.29
C PRO A 394 -20.08 -50.00 -38.58
N PRO A 395 -20.23 -50.98 -39.51
CA PRO A 395 -20.94 -52.27 -39.44
C PRO A 395 -20.05 -53.48 -39.84
N SER A 396 -20.56 -54.73 -39.72
CA SER A 396 -20.18 -55.85 -40.61
C SER A 396 -21.22 -56.98 -40.60
N LYS A 397 -21.23 -57.81 -41.65
CA LYS A 397 -22.25 -58.84 -41.95
C LYS A 397 -22.01 -60.18 -41.22
N GLY A 398 -23.10 -60.79 -40.76
CA GLY A 398 -23.61 -62.08 -41.26
C GLY A 398 -22.82 -63.37 -41.01
N SER A 399 -23.43 -64.26 -40.23
CA SER A 399 -23.62 -65.69 -40.51
C SER A 399 -24.88 -66.17 -39.78
#